data_AF-A0A2V2EWV3-F1
#
_entry.id   AF-A0A2V2EWV3-F1
#
_cell.length_a   1.000
_cell.length_b   1.000
_cell.length_c   1.000
_cell.angle_alpha   90.00
_cell.angle_beta   90.00
_cell.angle_gamma   90.00
#
_symmetry.space_group_name_H-M   'P 1'
#
loop_
_entity.id
_entity.type
_entity.pdbx_description
1 polymer ?
#
loop_
_entity_poly.entity_id
_entity_poly.type
_entity_poly.pdbx_seq_one_letter_code
_entity_poly.pdbx_strand_id
1 'polypeptide(L)'
;MTKKQWLKRFKKKLSVLPHEEKEAAVQYYTELFNERADRGESETDIINNFGSPEQAAVAIACEKNEYSKIAYQSSGGLTAGRFFMVTILFICVGIPVLILIFALGVTAVALLVSAFALIAAGAVQALYFLIVQLIYGFTAGFLAQIGIGLAVAGIGFLLIPLFLRCIKWIFKSCGKMFTSSTRLICEKRRA
;
A
#
# COMPACT_ATOMS: atom_id res chain seq x y z
N MET A 1 -38.87 6.50 -17.58
CA MET A 1 -39.19 6.67 -16.14
C MET A 1 -40.08 7.89 -16.03
N THR A 2 -41.10 7.91 -15.16
CA THR A 2 -41.98 9.09 -15.00
C THR A 2 -41.45 10.05 -13.93
N LYS A 3 -41.86 11.32 -13.96
CA LYS A 3 -41.49 12.33 -12.95
C LYS A 3 -41.70 11.83 -11.51
N LYS A 4 -42.85 11.20 -11.25
CA LYS A 4 -43.19 10.64 -9.93
C LYS A 4 -42.23 9.54 -9.48
N GLN A 5 -41.75 8.70 -10.41
CA GLN A 5 -40.80 7.63 -10.09
C GLN A 5 -39.40 8.18 -9.79
N TRP A 6 -38.96 9.23 -10.50
CA TRP A 6 -37.67 9.88 -10.24
C TRP A 6 -37.63 10.53 -8.86
N LEU A 7 -38.62 11.36 -8.55
CA LEU A 7 -38.72 12.05 -7.25
C LEU A 7 -38.83 11.06 -6.08
N LYS A 8 -39.52 9.92 -6.27
CA LYS A 8 -39.59 8.87 -5.24
C LYS A 8 -38.22 8.24 -4.97
N ARG A 9 -37.41 7.99 -6.01
CA ARG A 9 -36.04 7.45 -5.86
C ARG A 9 -35.10 8.47 -5.25
N PHE A 10 -35.18 9.72 -5.71
CA PHE A 10 -34.42 10.86 -5.19
C PHE A 10 -34.71 11.11 -3.70
N LYS A 11 -35.99 11.20 -3.30
CA LYS A 11 -36.41 11.35 -1.88
C LYS A 11 -35.93 10.19 -1.01
N LYS A 12 -35.92 8.95 -1.54
CA LYS A 12 -35.42 7.77 -0.83
C LYS A 12 -33.91 7.86 -0.57
N LYS A 13 -33.14 8.47 -1.47
CA LYS A 13 -31.70 8.66 -1.30
C LYS A 13 -31.35 9.84 -0.40
N LEU A 14 -32.21 10.87 -0.38
CA LEU A 14 -32.10 12.03 0.54
C LEU A 14 -32.62 11.76 1.96
N SER A 15 -33.02 10.52 2.31
CA SER A 15 -33.50 10.19 3.66
C SER A 15 -32.45 10.41 4.76
N VAL A 16 -31.19 10.61 4.36
CA VAL A 16 -30.05 10.85 5.24
C VAL A 16 -29.98 12.30 5.73
N LEU A 17 -30.61 13.24 5.01
CA LEU A 17 -30.66 14.65 5.37
C LEU A 17 -31.80 14.94 6.36
N PRO A 18 -31.69 16.03 7.16
CA PRO A 18 -32.78 16.50 8.01
C PRO A 18 -34.08 16.69 7.21
N HIS A 19 -35.23 16.52 7.88
CA HIS A 19 -36.54 16.54 7.24
C HIS A 19 -36.75 17.80 6.38
N GLU A 20 -36.39 18.95 6.94
CA GLU A 20 -36.51 20.28 6.35
C GLU A 20 -35.71 20.41 5.05
N GLU A 21 -34.46 19.93 5.04
CA GLU A 21 -33.60 20.02 3.85
C GLU A 21 -34.03 19.07 2.74
N LYS A 22 -34.49 17.88 3.12
CA LYS A 22 -35.01 16.89 2.18
C LYS A 22 -36.27 17.40 1.49
N GLU A 23 -37.15 18.09 2.21
CA GLU A 23 -38.34 18.71 1.61
C GLU A 23 -37.97 19.87 0.69
N ALA A 24 -37.06 20.74 1.12
CA ALA A 24 -36.55 21.82 0.27
C ALA A 24 -35.92 21.30 -1.04
N ALA A 25 -35.09 20.24 -0.97
CA ALA A 25 -34.49 19.63 -2.16
C ALA A 25 -35.54 18.99 -3.10
N VAL A 26 -36.56 18.34 -2.54
CA VAL A 26 -37.65 17.76 -3.33
C VAL A 26 -38.53 18.85 -3.96
N GLN A 27 -38.80 19.94 -3.25
CA GLN A 27 -39.53 21.09 -3.78
C GLN A 27 -38.77 21.75 -4.92
N TYR A 28 -37.48 22.05 -4.74
CA TYR A 28 -36.62 22.64 -5.76
C TYR A 28 -36.66 21.87 -7.09
N TYR A 29 -36.45 20.55 -7.04
CA TYR A 29 -36.54 19.74 -8.25
C TYR A 29 -37.96 19.64 -8.80
N THR A 30 -38.99 19.68 -7.95
CA THR A 30 -40.39 19.66 -8.41
C THR A 30 -40.75 20.91 -9.20
N GLU A 31 -40.29 22.08 -8.74
CA GLU A 31 -40.44 23.37 -9.43
C GLU A 31 -39.70 23.36 -10.77
N LEU A 32 -38.44 22.92 -10.78
CA LEU A 32 -37.64 22.76 -11.99
C LEU A 32 -38.27 21.81 -13.03
N PHE A 33 -38.90 20.72 -12.58
CA PHE A 33 -39.66 19.84 -13.44
C PHE A 33 -40.92 20.51 -14.00
N ASN A 34 -41.61 21.36 -13.21
CA ASN A 34 -42.79 22.09 -13.67
C ASN A 34 -42.39 23.15 -14.72
N GLU A 35 -41.37 23.96 -14.44
CA GLU A 35 -40.91 25.00 -15.38
C GLU A 35 -40.51 24.44 -16.74
N ARG A 36 -39.84 23.28 -16.77
CA ARG A 36 -39.47 22.64 -18.04
C ARG A 36 -40.67 21.98 -18.74
N ALA A 37 -41.60 21.41 -17.98
CA ALA A 37 -42.86 20.91 -18.53
C ALA A 37 -43.70 22.04 -19.14
N ASP A 38 -43.74 23.21 -18.51
CA ASP A 38 -44.45 24.41 -19.01
C ASP A 38 -43.79 24.99 -20.27
N ARG A 39 -42.47 24.79 -20.44
CA ARG A 39 -41.73 25.09 -21.69
C ARG A 39 -41.98 24.08 -22.81
N GLY A 40 -42.78 23.04 -22.58
CA GLY A 40 -43.13 22.01 -23.57
C GLY A 40 -42.08 20.91 -23.72
N GLU A 41 -41.13 20.78 -22.79
CA GLU A 41 -40.17 19.66 -22.80
C GLU A 41 -40.83 18.36 -22.37
N SER A 42 -40.50 17.26 -23.05
CA SER A 42 -41.00 15.93 -22.68
C SER A 42 -40.41 15.50 -21.34
N GLU A 43 -41.17 14.77 -20.51
CA GLU A 43 -40.66 14.27 -19.21
C GLU A 43 -39.34 13.49 -19.36
N THR A 44 -39.17 12.78 -20.48
CA THR A 44 -37.97 12.03 -20.82
C THR A 44 -36.74 12.89 -21.07
N ASP A 45 -36.90 14.05 -21.71
CA ASP A 45 -35.79 14.97 -21.98
C ASP A 45 -35.33 15.66 -20.69
N ILE A 46 -36.29 16.03 -19.84
CA ILE A 46 -36.02 16.64 -18.53
C ILE A 46 -35.20 15.68 -17.65
N ILE A 47 -35.56 14.40 -17.64
CA ILE A 47 -34.85 13.34 -16.91
C ILE A 47 -33.43 13.14 -17.44
N ASN A 48 -33.24 13.14 -18.76
CA ASN A 48 -31.92 13.02 -19.36
C ASN A 48 -31.02 14.19 -18.99
N ASN A 49 -31.58 15.41 -18.93
CA ASN A 49 -30.85 16.62 -18.56
C ASN A 49 -30.47 16.62 -17.06
N PHE A 50 -31.34 16.13 -16.17
CA PHE A 50 -31.04 16.02 -14.74
C PHE A 50 -30.12 14.85 -14.38
N GLY A 51 -30.01 13.84 -15.24
CA GLY A 51 -29.22 12.63 -14.97
C GLY A 51 -29.89 11.70 -13.95
N SER A 52 -29.08 10.83 -13.35
CA SER A 52 -29.60 9.80 -12.44
C SER A 52 -30.05 10.42 -11.12
N PRO A 53 -31.16 9.94 -10.51
CA PRO A 53 -31.64 10.45 -9.23
C PRO A 53 -30.62 10.22 -8.10
N GLU A 54 -29.72 9.25 -8.24
CA GLU A 54 -28.62 9.07 -7.30
C GLU A 54 -27.56 10.17 -7.42
N GLN A 55 -27.19 10.55 -8.65
CA GLN A 55 -26.19 11.60 -8.90
C GLN A 55 -26.66 12.97 -8.39
N ALA A 56 -27.93 13.31 -8.63
CA ALA A 56 -28.53 14.55 -8.13
C ALA A 56 -28.56 14.61 -6.59
N ALA A 57 -28.89 13.50 -5.92
CA ALA A 57 -28.89 13.44 -4.46
C ALA A 57 -27.48 13.59 -3.87
N VAL A 58 -26.47 13.04 -4.54
CA VAL A 58 -25.05 13.18 -4.15
C VAL A 58 -24.56 14.61 -4.37
N ALA A 59 -24.96 15.26 -5.46
CA ALA A 59 -24.57 16.65 -5.75
C ALA A 59 -25.07 17.63 -4.66
N ILE A 60 -26.34 17.50 -4.23
CA ILE A 60 -26.90 18.33 -3.15
C ILE A 60 -26.19 18.07 -1.81
N ALA A 61 -25.83 16.81 -1.54
CA ALA A 61 -25.11 16.47 -0.33
C ALA A 61 -23.63 16.89 -0.33
N CYS A 62 -23.00 16.94 -1.51
CA CYS A 62 -21.67 17.56 -1.69
C CYS A 62 -21.71 19.04 -1.33
N GLU A 63 -22.67 19.77 -1.91
CA GLU A 63 -22.81 21.21 -1.75
C GLU A 63 -23.00 21.60 -0.28
N LYS A 64 -23.70 20.74 0.49
CA LYS A 64 -23.93 20.94 1.92
C LYS A 64 -22.84 20.42 2.86
N ASN A 65 -21.68 19.99 2.35
CA ASN A 65 -20.57 19.44 3.17
C ASN A 65 -20.95 18.23 4.06
N GLU A 66 -22.04 17.51 3.76
CA GLU A 66 -22.44 16.27 4.45
C GLU A 66 -22.06 15.00 3.65
N TYR A 67 -21.09 15.13 2.74
CA TYR A 67 -20.57 14.05 1.90
C TYR A 67 -20.12 12.81 2.70
N SER A 68 -19.69 13.02 3.95
CA SER A 68 -19.27 11.97 4.88
C SER A 68 -20.38 10.95 5.20
N LYS A 69 -21.65 11.35 5.21
CA LYS A 69 -22.77 10.44 5.49
C LYS A 69 -23.24 9.64 4.28
N ILE A 70 -23.10 10.18 3.07
CA ILE A 70 -23.64 9.56 1.84
C ILE A 70 -22.59 8.69 1.14
N ALA A 71 -21.31 9.09 1.18
CA ALA A 71 -20.20 8.28 0.66
C ALA A 71 -20.05 6.94 1.41
N TYR A 72 -20.46 6.86 2.68
CA TYR A 72 -20.43 5.63 3.48
C TYR A 72 -21.35 4.52 2.93
N GLN A 73 -22.40 4.85 2.18
CA GLN A 73 -23.38 3.86 1.70
C GLN A 73 -23.35 3.56 0.19
N SER A 74 -22.63 4.34 -0.61
CA SER A 74 -22.61 4.15 -2.08
C SER A 74 -21.37 3.41 -2.61
N SER A 75 -20.28 3.35 -1.83
CA SER A 75 -19.28 2.29 -2.03
C SER A 75 -19.90 1.00 -1.50
N GLY A 76 -20.11 -0.01 -2.35
CA GLY A 76 -20.71 -1.29 -1.97
C GLY A 76 -20.23 -1.73 -0.59
N GLY A 77 -21.17 -1.83 0.36
CA GLY A 77 -20.89 -1.91 1.79
C GLY A 77 -19.80 -2.93 2.10
N LEU A 78 -18.57 -2.44 2.30
CA LEU A 78 -17.62 -3.10 3.17
C LEU A 78 -18.17 -2.87 4.57
N THR A 79 -19.02 -3.80 5.01
CA THR A 79 -19.43 -3.99 6.40
C THR A 79 -18.27 -3.63 7.31
N ALA A 80 -18.49 -2.91 8.41
CA ALA A 80 -17.43 -2.54 9.36
C ALA A 80 -16.49 -3.72 9.70
N GLY A 81 -16.99 -4.96 9.68
CA GLY A 81 -16.20 -6.19 9.80
C GLY A 81 -15.19 -6.46 8.67
N ARG A 82 -15.43 -6.03 7.43
CA ARG A 82 -14.50 -6.15 6.30
C ARG A 82 -13.44 -5.04 6.31
N PHE A 83 -13.75 -3.84 6.83
CA PHE A 83 -12.74 -2.83 7.13
C PHE A 83 -11.84 -3.30 8.29
N PHE A 84 -12.45 -3.82 9.35
CA PHE A 84 -11.72 -4.43 10.47
C PHE A 84 -10.87 -5.63 10.03
N MET A 85 -11.37 -6.48 9.12
CA MET A 85 -10.64 -7.62 8.55
C MET A 85 -9.51 -7.18 7.61
N VAL A 86 -9.69 -6.13 6.80
CA VAL A 86 -8.62 -5.57 5.96
C VAL A 86 -7.58 -4.86 6.82
N THR A 87 -7.99 -4.11 7.85
CA THR A 87 -7.07 -3.46 8.81
C THR A 87 -6.29 -4.48 9.63
N ILE A 88 -6.92 -5.56 10.12
CA ILE A 88 -6.23 -6.67 10.80
C ILE A 88 -5.30 -7.40 9.84
N LEU A 89 -5.69 -7.61 8.59
CA LEU A 89 -4.81 -8.20 7.59
C LEU A 89 -3.62 -7.28 7.30
N PHE A 90 -3.86 -5.97 7.19
CA PHE A 90 -2.81 -4.97 6.99
C PHE A 90 -1.89 -4.84 8.21
N ILE A 91 -2.38 -5.08 9.43
CA ILE A 91 -1.56 -5.14 10.64
C ILE A 91 -0.78 -6.46 10.70
N CYS A 92 -1.41 -7.61 10.50
CA CYS A 92 -0.76 -8.92 10.55
C CYS A 92 0.26 -9.11 9.42
N VAL A 93 0.13 -8.39 8.31
CA VAL A 93 0.98 -8.55 7.11
C VAL A 93 1.86 -7.33 6.91
N GLY A 94 1.31 -6.13 7.09
CA GLY A 94 2.05 -4.88 6.93
C GLY A 94 3.12 -4.70 8.01
N ILE A 95 2.85 -5.06 9.27
CA ILE A 95 3.85 -4.97 10.34
C ILE A 95 5.07 -5.86 10.06
N PRO A 96 4.95 -7.18 9.77
CA PRO A 96 6.13 -8.00 9.49
C PRO A 96 6.84 -7.59 8.20
N VAL A 97 6.13 -7.11 7.18
CA VAL A 97 6.76 -6.57 5.96
C VAL A 97 7.55 -5.29 6.25
N LEU A 98 7.00 -4.38 7.08
CA LEU A 98 7.69 -3.18 7.52
C LEU A 98 8.95 -3.51 8.32
N ILE A 99 8.85 -4.47 9.26
CA ILE A 99 9.99 -4.97 10.04
C ILE A 99 11.05 -5.58 9.12
N LEU A 100 10.65 -6.35 8.12
CA LEU A 100 11.57 -6.93 7.13
C LEU A 100 12.30 -5.84 6.32
N ILE A 101 11.59 -4.82 5.85
CA ILE A 101 12.20 -3.69 5.13
C ILE A 101 13.18 -2.94 6.03
N PHE A 102 12.80 -2.69 7.29
CA PHE A 102 13.65 -2.03 8.26
C PHE A 102 14.90 -2.87 8.58
N ALA A 103 14.75 -4.17 8.83
CA ALA A 103 15.86 -5.09 9.07
C ALA A 103 16.79 -5.20 7.86
N LEU A 104 16.24 -5.19 6.64
CA LEU A 104 17.04 -5.18 5.41
C LEU A 104 17.83 -3.86 5.27
N GLY A 105 17.22 -2.72 5.64
CA GLY A 105 17.91 -1.43 5.70
C GLY A 105 19.06 -1.42 6.70
N VAL A 106 18.82 -1.90 7.93
CA VAL A 106 19.85 -1.98 8.99
C VAL A 106 20.99 -2.90 8.58
N THR A 107 20.70 -4.07 8.00
CA THR A 107 21.74 -5.00 7.53
C THR A 107 22.55 -4.40 6.38
N ALA A 108 21.92 -3.68 5.45
CA ALA A 108 22.62 -2.98 4.37
C ALA A 108 23.60 -1.92 4.91
N VAL A 109 23.17 -1.11 5.88
CA VAL A 109 24.02 -0.10 6.52
C VAL A 109 25.17 -0.77 7.29
N ALA A 110 24.89 -1.84 8.04
CA ALA A 110 25.93 -2.58 8.77
C ALA A 110 26.98 -3.18 7.84
N LEU A 111 26.56 -3.72 6.68
CA LEU A 111 27.48 -4.24 5.66
C LEU A 111 28.35 -3.14 5.04
N LEU A 112 27.78 -1.95 4.78
CA LEU A 112 28.56 -0.81 4.31
C LEU A 112 29.61 -0.39 5.34
N VAL A 113 29.22 -0.23 6.61
CA VAL A 113 30.14 0.15 7.70
C VAL A 113 31.25 -0.91 7.85
N SER A 114 30.90 -2.19 7.82
CA SER A 114 31.85 -3.30 7.87
C SER A 114 32.84 -3.27 6.69
N ALA A 115 32.36 -3.00 5.47
CA ALA A 115 33.21 -2.89 4.30
C ALA A 115 34.22 -1.74 4.43
N PHE A 116 33.77 -0.56 4.88
CA PHE A 116 34.66 0.58 5.12
C PHE A 116 35.70 0.27 6.22
N ALA A 117 35.29 -0.37 7.31
CA ALA A 117 36.18 -0.77 8.39
C ALA A 117 37.26 -1.76 7.91
N LEU A 118 36.89 -2.74 7.08
CA LEU A 118 37.82 -3.70 6.49
C LEU A 118 38.84 -3.03 5.57
N ILE A 119 38.42 -2.07 4.75
CA ILE A 119 39.32 -1.31 3.87
C ILE A 119 40.31 -0.49 4.71
N ALA A 120 39.82 0.21 5.74
CA ALA A 120 40.66 1.00 6.63
C ALA A 120 41.67 0.13 7.39
N ALA A 121 41.22 -0.99 7.98
CA ALA A 121 42.09 -1.94 8.66
C ALA A 121 43.13 -2.55 7.71
N GLY A 122 42.73 -2.91 6.49
CA GLY A 122 43.62 -3.40 5.45
C GLY A 122 44.69 -2.37 5.06
N ALA A 123 44.33 -1.09 4.95
CA ALA A 123 45.27 -0.02 4.63
C ALA A 123 46.30 0.20 5.75
N VAL A 124 45.87 0.20 7.01
CA VAL A 124 46.77 0.29 8.18
C VAL A 124 47.73 -0.90 8.21
N GLN A 125 47.21 -2.11 7.99
CA GLN A 125 48.01 -3.33 7.96
C GLN A 125 49.05 -3.29 6.82
N ALA A 126 48.65 -2.85 5.63
CA ALA A 126 49.54 -2.70 4.49
C ALA A 126 50.67 -1.69 4.77
N LEU A 127 50.35 -0.56 5.40
CA LEU A 127 51.34 0.46 5.77
C LEU A 127 52.33 -0.07 6.82
N TYR A 128 51.85 -0.75 7.86
CA TYR A 128 52.71 -1.39 8.87
C TYR A 128 53.69 -2.36 8.22
N PHE A 129 53.20 -3.24 7.34
CA PHE A 129 54.05 -4.19 6.61
C PHE A 129 55.06 -3.50 5.68
N LEU A 130 54.68 -2.42 5.01
CA LEU A 130 55.60 -1.65 4.16
C LEU A 130 56.77 -1.08 4.97
N ILE A 131 56.51 -0.54 6.15
CA ILE A 131 57.56 -0.02 7.05
C ILE A 131 58.50 -1.14 7.51
N VAL A 132 57.95 -2.28 7.91
CA VAL A 132 58.75 -3.46 8.33
C VAL A 132 59.64 -3.95 7.18
N GLN A 133 59.15 -3.94 5.94
CA GLN A 133 59.93 -4.34 4.76
C GLN A 133 61.11 -3.40 4.47
N LEU A 134 60.95 -2.09 4.70
CA LEU A 134 62.04 -1.13 4.54
C LEU A 134 63.17 -1.34 5.56
N ILE A 135 62.86 -1.88 6.74
CA ILE A 135 63.82 -2.08 7.83
C ILE A 135 64.50 -3.46 7.74
N TYR A 136 63.74 -4.53 7.48
CA TYR A 136 64.23 -5.91 7.54
C TYR A 136 64.45 -6.58 6.18
N GLY A 137 64.13 -5.89 5.07
CA GLY A 137 64.24 -6.42 3.72
C GLY A 137 63.12 -7.40 3.34
N PHE A 138 63.02 -7.72 2.05
CA PHE A 138 61.91 -8.52 1.50
C PHE A 138 61.95 -9.98 1.95
N THR A 139 61.06 -10.35 2.88
CA THR A 139 60.98 -11.71 3.44
C THR A 139 59.86 -12.57 2.83
N ALA A 140 60.01 -13.90 2.87
CA ALA A 140 59.02 -14.86 2.38
C ALA A 140 57.63 -14.72 3.04
N GLY A 141 57.56 -14.13 4.24
CA GLY A 141 56.31 -13.84 4.94
C GLY A 141 55.37 -12.91 4.16
N PHE A 142 55.89 -12.02 3.31
CA PHE A 142 55.06 -11.13 2.50
C PHE A 142 54.35 -11.88 1.36
N LEU A 143 55.03 -12.83 0.74
CA LEU A 143 54.43 -13.68 -0.29
C LEU A 143 53.31 -14.54 0.30
N ALA A 144 53.50 -15.04 1.53
CA ALA A 144 52.47 -15.73 2.28
C ALA A 144 51.28 -14.82 2.63
N GLN A 145 51.53 -13.56 3.01
CA GLN A 145 50.49 -12.58 3.32
C GLN A 145 49.59 -12.26 2.12
N ILE A 146 50.18 -12.07 0.92
CA ILE A 146 49.42 -11.90 -0.33
C ILE A 146 48.59 -13.15 -0.63
N GLY A 147 49.17 -14.33 -0.42
CA GLY A 147 48.46 -15.60 -0.57
C GLY A 147 47.24 -15.72 0.36
N ILE A 148 47.39 -15.33 1.63
CA ILE A 148 46.29 -15.32 2.61
C ILE A 148 45.22 -14.30 2.21
N GLY A 149 45.62 -13.10 1.78
CA GLY A 149 44.67 -12.08 1.31
C GLY A 149 43.86 -12.55 0.11
N LEU A 150 44.51 -13.20 -0.86
CA LEU A 150 43.85 -13.77 -2.02
C LEU A 150 42.94 -14.95 -1.65
N ALA A 151 43.34 -15.79 -0.70
CA ALA A 151 42.52 -16.89 -0.19
C ALA A 151 41.26 -16.38 0.51
N VAL A 152 41.37 -15.37 1.38
CA VAL A 152 40.22 -14.76 2.06
C VAL A 152 39.29 -14.08 1.06
N ALA A 153 39.82 -13.37 0.06
CA ALA A 153 39.03 -12.78 -1.02
C ALA A 153 38.28 -13.86 -1.83
N GLY A 154 38.95 -14.98 -2.13
CA GLY A 154 38.35 -16.13 -2.82
C GLY A 154 37.22 -16.76 -2.01
N ILE A 155 37.42 -16.98 -0.71
CA ILE A 155 36.38 -17.50 0.20
C ILE A 155 35.19 -16.53 0.27
N GLY A 156 35.46 -15.22 0.35
CA GLY A 156 34.44 -14.18 0.34
C GLY A 156 33.56 -14.25 -0.92
N PHE A 157 34.17 -14.40 -2.10
CA PHE A 157 33.43 -14.52 -3.37
C PHE A 157 32.57 -15.78 -3.42
N LEU A 158 33.07 -16.90 -2.89
CA LEU A 158 32.36 -18.18 -2.83
C LEU A 158 31.12 -18.14 -1.91
N LEU A 159 31.14 -17.29 -0.88
CA LEU A 159 30.02 -17.10 0.05
C LEU A 159 28.88 -16.25 -0.52
N ILE A 160 29.13 -15.40 -1.51
CA ILE A 160 28.11 -14.55 -2.14
C ILE A 160 26.93 -15.36 -2.70
N PRO A 161 27.12 -16.39 -3.57
CA PRO A 161 26.00 -17.17 -4.08
C PRO A 161 25.26 -17.95 -2.99
N LEU A 162 25.94 -18.35 -1.91
CA LEU A 162 25.33 -19.03 -0.77
C LEU A 162 24.34 -18.10 -0.05
N PHE A 163 24.77 -16.86 0.24
CA PHE A 163 23.92 -15.84 0.86
C PHE A 163 22.71 -15.46 -0.03
N LEU A 164 22.91 -15.28 -1.33
CA LEU A 164 21.81 -14.99 -2.25
C LEU A 164 20.78 -16.13 -2.30
N ARG A 165 21.25 -17.39 -2.18
CA ARG A 165 20.37 -18.56 -2.12
C ARG A 165 19.56 -18.58 -0.83
N CYS A 166 20.17 -18.27 0.31
CA CYS A 166 19.49 -18.12 1.60
C CYS A 166 18.42 -17.01 1.56
N ILE A 167 18.72 -15.86 0.97
CA ILE A 167 17.75 -14.76 0.81
C ILE A 167 16.56 -15.22 -0.04
N LYS A 168 16.80 -15.83 -1.20
CA LYS A 168 15.71 -16.38 -2.04
C LYS A 168 14.87 -17.42 -1.29
N TRP A 169 15.51 -18.23 -0.44
CA TRP A 169 14.82 -19.23 0.38
C TRP A 169 13.92 -18.57 1.43
N ILE A 170 14.41 -17.54 2.11
CA ILE A 170 13.65 -16.75 3.09
C ILE A 170 12.46 -16.07 2.42
N PHE A 171 12.64 -15.41 1.27
CA PHE A 171 11.54 -14.79 0.52
C PHE A 171 10.49 -15.81 0.08
N LYS A 172 10.93 -16.99 -0.42
CA LYS A 172 10.03 -18.07 -0.82
C LYS A 172 9.25 -18.64 0.38
N SER A 173 9.91 -18.79 1.53
CA SER A 173 9.28 -19.26 2.77
C SER A 173 8.27 -18.24 3.31
N CYS A 174 8.60 -16.95 3.27
CA CYS A 174 7.69 -15.88 3.67
C CYS A 174 6.43 -15.86 2.79
N GLY A 175 6.59 -16.04 1.47
CA GLY A 175 5.46 -16.16 0.53
C GLY A 175 4.61 -17.43 0.73
N LYS A 176 5.24 -18.56 1.12
CA LYS A 176 4.52 -19.80 1.45
C LYS A 176 3.71 -19.67 2.74
N MET A 177 4.23 -18.99 3.75
CA MET A 177 3.48 -18.73 4.99
C MET A 177 2.31 -17.77 4.74
N PHE A 178 2.51 -16.77 3.90
CA PHE A 178 1.46 -15.83 3.51
C PHE A 178 0.29 -16.51 2.78
N THR A 179 0.60 -17.38 1.81
CA THR A 179 -0.41 -18.14 1.05
C THR A 179 -1.13 -19.20 1.90
N SER A 180 -0.45 -19.80 2.87
CA SER A 180 -1.07 -20.77 3.80
C SER A 180 -2.05 -20.08 4.75
N SER A 181 -1.70 -18.90 5.25
CA SER A 181 -2.58 -18.13 6.15
C SER A 181 -3.83 -17.61 5.42
N THR A 182 -3.70 -17.21 4.15
CA THR A 182 -4.86 -16.81 3.33
C THR A 182 -5.77 -17.98 2.97
N ARG A 183 -5.22 -19.19 2.75
CA ARG A 183 -6.03 -20.39 2.53
C ARG A 183 -6.90 -20.73 3.74
N LEU A 184 -6.34 -20.71 4.95
CA LEU A 184 -7.11 -21.00 6.18
C LEU A 184 -8.25 -20.01 6.42
N ILE A 185 -8.06 -18.73 6.07
CA ILE A 185 -9.10 -17.70 6.20
C ILE A 185 -10.21 -17.88 5.13
N CYS A 186 -9.87 -18.34 3.92
CA CYS A 186 -10.85 -18.62 2.87
C CYS A 186 -11.60 -19.94 3.08
N GLU A 187 -10.97 -20.94 3.70
CA GLU A 187 -11.57 -22.25 3.99
C GLU A 187 -12.62 -22.15 5.11
N LYS A 188 -12.35 -21.36 6.15
CA LYS A 188 -13.32 -21.07 7.23
C LYS A 188 -14.55 -20.28 6.78
N ARG A 189 -14.56 -19.74 5.55
CA ARG A 189 -15.71 -19.03 4.96
C ARG A 189 -16.58 -19.96 4.09
N ARG A 190 -16.16 -21.20 3.87
CA ARG A 190 -16.87 -22.22 3.06
C ARG A 190 -17.51 -23.36 3.86
N ALA A 191 -17.25 -23.43 5.17
CA ALA A 191 -17.93 -24.29 6.13
C ALA A 191 -18.92 -23.46 6.95
#